data_AF-A0A7S2J9J0-F1
#
_entry.id   AF-A0A7S2J9J0-F1
#
_cell.length_a   1.000
_cell.length_b   1.000
_cell.length_c   1.000
_cell.angle_alpha   90.00
_cell.angle_beta   90.00
_cell.angle_gamma   90.00
#
_symmetry.space_group_name_H-M   'P 1'
#
loop_
_entity.id
_entity.type
_entity.pdbx_description
1 polymer ?
#
loop_
_entity_poly.entity_id
_entity_poly.type
_entity_poly.pdbx_seq_one_letter_code
_entity_poly.pdbx_strand_id
1 'polypeptide(L)'
;MEPDLLQTKVQVFTMHLQGLLYFIGGVALTTICVKTGNAQGAMCQTMVSFGSLFFFVAGWGNPSQVVSLRYLLPVGSDVTEDHAWMGVPVSFADVCPYYGATCFMVANLVNLISVWDLPKNRLVSPFWGVTFFFLGAWSIGALTLWGPIIVCGFSHVKDFEPFGSPSYRWTWIHVMRVMGSIALICGAVVFGLLDDFLSLHPSAREEPVRARASIEMAPLSDA
;
A
#
# COMPACT_ATOMS: atom_id res chain seq x y z
N MET A 1 13.96 29.66 12.03
CA MET A 1 13.60 28.63 11.04
C MET A 1 12.34 27.96 11.57
N GLU A 2 11.19 28.24 10.97
CA GLU A 2 9.91 27.78 11.50
C GLU A 2 9.85 26.24 11.46
N PRO A 3 9.51 25.58 12.58
CA PRO A 3 9.44 24.11 12.67
C PRO A 3 8.51 23.49 11.61
N ASP A 4 7.50 24.22 11.16
CA ASP A 4 6.50 23.76 10.18
C ASP A 4 7.08 23.54 8.78
N LEU A 5 8.10 24.32 8.39
CA LEU A 5 8.73 24.19 7.07
C LEU A 5 9.55 22.90 6.97
N LEU A 6 10.25 22.52 8.05
CA LEU A 6 11.05 21.30 8.08
C LEU A 6 10.14 20.07 8.04
N GLN A 7 9.07 20.06 8.83
CA GLN A 7 8.10 18.97 8.85
C GLN A 7 7.48 18.74 7.47
N THR A 8 7.06 19.80 6.80
CA THR A 8 6.49 19.73 5.45
C THR A 8 7.48 19.16 4.45
N LYS A 9 8.73 19.64 4.46
CA LYS A 9 9.79 19.14 3.55
C LYS A 9 10.10 17.67 3.78
N VAL A 10 10.16 17.22 5.04
CA VAL A 10 10.40 15.82 5.38
C VAL A 10 9.23 14.95 4.90
N GLN A 11 7.98 15.36 5.14
CA GLN A 11 6.81 14.62 4.69
C GLN A 11 6.80 14.47 3.16
N VAL A 12 6.97 15.57 2.43
CA VAL A 12 7.07 15.60 0.97
C VAL A 12 8.17 14.65 0.49
N PHE A 13 9.38 14.75 1.05
CA PHE A 13 10.49 13.88 0.67
C PHE A 13 10.19 12.40 0.93
N THR A 14 9.63 12.06 2.10
CA THR A 14 9.29 10.68 2.44
C THR A 14 8.22 10.09 1.54
N MET A 15 7.22 10.88 1.10
CA MET A 15 6.20 10.44 0.14
C MET A 15 6.79 10.10 -1.23
N HIS A 16 7.65 10.96 -1.76
CA HIS A 16 8.35 10.69 -3.02
C HIS A 16 9.23 9.44 -2.90
N LEU A 17 10.04 9.36 -1.85
CA LEU A 17 10.93 8.23 -1.66
C LEU A 17 10.16 6.92 -1.50
N GLN A 18 9.09 6.92 -0.69
CA GLN A 18 8.24 5.76 -0.46
C GLN A 18 7.54 5.32 -1.75
N GLY A 19 6.92 6.25 -2.48
CA GLY A 19 6.26 5.95 -3.75
C GLY A 19 7.23 5.39 -4.79
N LEU A 20 8.44 5.94 -4.88
CA LEU A 20 9.46 5.46 -5.82
C LEU A 20 9.96 4.05 -5.44
N LEU A 21 10.28 3.82 -4.17
CA LEU A 21 10.79 2.52 -3.71
C LEU A 21 9.74 1.41 -3.88
N TYR A 22 8.48 1.67 -3.53
CA TYR A 22 7.41 0.69 -3.73
C TYR A 22 7.09 0.47 -5.21
N PHE A 23 7.22 1.50 -6.05
CA PHE A 23 7.09 1.33 -7.50
C PHE A 23 8.16 0.36 -8.04
N ILE A 24 9.43 0.59 -7.71
CA ILE A 24 10.54 -0.27 -8.14
C ILE A 24 10.34 -1.69 -7.62
N GLY A 25 9.98 -1.84 -6.34
CA GLY A 25 9.70 -3.13 -5.72
C GLY A 25 8.56 -3.87 -6.40
N GLY A 26 7.44 -3.18 -6.66
CA GLY A 26 6.28 -3.75 -7.34
C GLY A 26 6.60 -4.19 -8.77
N VAL A 27 7.38 -3.42 -9.54
CA VAL A 27 7.79 -3.79 -10.90
C VAL A 27 8.71 -5.01 -10.89
N ALA A 28 9.67 -5.06 -9.95
CA ALA A 28 10.56 -6.19 -9.79
C ALA A 28 9.78 -7.47 -9.44
N LEU A 29 8.87 -7.40 -8.47
CA LEU A 29 8.02 -8.52 -8.06
C LEU A 29 7.06 -8.95 -9.17
N THR A 30 6.48 -7.99 -9.91
CA THR A 30 5.65 -8.29 -11.08
C THR A 30 6.42 -9.11 -12.10
N THR A 31 7.67 -8.72 -12.40
CA THR A 31 8.54 -9.42 -13.36
C THR A 31 8.81 -10.86 -12.89
N ILE A 32 9.03 -11.08 -11.60
CA ILE A 32 9.22 -12.41 -11.03
C ILE A 32 7.93 -13.25 -11.14
N CYS A 33 6.78 -12.67 -10.83
CA CYS A 33 5.49 -13.35 -10.95
C CYS A 33 5.18 -13.75 -12.40
N VAL A 34 5.48 -12.89 -13.37
CA VAL A 34 5.33 -13.21 -14.80
C VAL A 34 6.24 -14.38 -15.19
N LYS A 35 7.52 -14.36 -14.77
CA LYS A 35 8.47 -15.45 -15.07
C LYS A 35 8.11 -16.79 -14.41
N THR A 36 7.44 -16.75 -13.27
CA THR A 36 7.01 -17.94 -12.52
C THR A 36 5.61 -18.43 -12.91
N GLY A 37 4.94 -17.78 -13.87
CA GLY A 37 3.60 -18.15 -14.31
C GLY A 37 2.49 -17.80 -13.31
N ASN A 38 2.77 -16.98 -12.29
CA ASN A 38 1.79 -16.54 -11.31
C ASN A 38 1.06 -15.26 -11.79
N ALA A 39 0.04 -15.43 -12.62
CA ALA A 39 -0.73 -14.32 -13.19
C ALA A 39 -1.43 -13.45 -12.12
N GLN A 40 -1.98 -14.07 -11.07
CA GLN A 40 -2.64 -13.34 -9.99
C GLN A 40 -1.65 -12.47 -9.21
N GLY A 41 -0.49 -13.02 -8.87
CA GLY A 41 0.58 -12.28 -8.22
C GLY A 41 1.07 -11.11 -9.09
N ALA A 42 1.25 -11.35 -10.40
CA ALA A 42 1.67 -10.30 -11.33
C ALA A 42 0.66 -9.15 -11.40
N MET A 43 -0.64 -9.44 -11.45
CA MET A 43 -1.69 -8.42 -11.41
C MET A 43 -1.64 -7.63 -10.09
N CYS A 44 -1.54 -8.30 -8.95
CA CYS A 44 -1.52 -7.63 -7.65
C CYS A 44 -0.29 -6.71 -7.50
N GLN A 45 0.89 -7.17 -7.90
CA GLN A 45 2.12 -6.37 -7.84
C GLN A 45 2.12 -5.22 -8.86
N THR A 46 1.44 -5.38 -9.99
CA THR A 46 1.19 -4.29 -10.95
C THR A 46 0.30 -3.22 -10.32
N MET A 47 -0.79 -3.61 -9.66
CA MET A 47 -1.67 -2.67 -8.94
C MET A 47 -0.92 -1.92 -7.84
N VAL A 48 -0.06 -2.61 -7.08
CA VAL A 48 0.81 -1.98 -6.06
C VAL A 48 1.77 -0.98 -6.72
N SER A 49 2.38 -1.33 -7.85
CA SER A 49 3.27 -0.44 -8.61
C SER A 49 2.55 0.85 -9.01
N PHE A 50 1.39 0.75 -9.67
CA PHE A 50 0.60 1.91 -10.06
C PHE A 50 0.10 2.72 -8.86
N GLY A 51 -0.34 2.06 -7.80
CA GLY A 51 -0.70 2.72 -6.55
C GLY A 51 0.44 3.53 -5.94
N SER A 52 1.67 3.02 -6.07
CA SER A 52 2.88 3.68 -5.58
C SER A 52 3.27 4.91 -6.39
N LEU A 53 2.98 4.92 -7.71
CA LEU A 53 3.11 6.12 -8.53
C LEU A 53 2.15 7.23 -8.07
N PHE A 54 0.93 6.88 -7.65
CA PHE A 54 0.04 7.89 -7.07
C PHE A 54 0.62 8.45 -5.77
N PHE A 55 1.18 7.64 -4.87
CA PHE A 55 1.86 8.18 -3.68
C PHE A 55 3.10 9.03 -4.01
N PHE A 56 3.80 8.72 -5.11
CA PHE A 56 4.88 9.56 -5.61
C PHE A 56 4.37 10.93 -6.06
N VAL A 57 3.33 10.95 -6.91
CA VAL A 57 2.71 12.19 -7.42
C VAL A 57 2.08 13.01 -6.29
N ALA A 58 1.58 12.35 -5.25
CA ALA A 58 1.03 13.02 -4.08
C ALA A 58 2.01 13.89 -3.32
N GLY A 59 3.33 13.68 -3.50
CA GLY A 59 4.34 14.53 -2.89
C GLY A 59 4.33 15.98 -3.40
N TRP A 60 3.75 16.24 -4.57
CA TRP A 60 3.53 17.60 -5.08
C TRP A 60 2.23 18.25 -4.58
N GLY A 61 1.35 17.46 -3.97
CA GLY A 61 0.05 17.91 -3.48
C GLY A 61 0.02 18.09 -1.96
N ASN A 62 -1.08 18.65 -1.50
CA ASN A 62 -1.50 18.66 -0.11
C ASN A 62 -2.81 17.87 0.06
N PRO A 63 -2.77 16.59 0.46
CA PRO A 63 -3.97 15.77 0.61
C PRO A 63 -4.93 16.24 1.69
N SER A 64 -4.52 17.16 2.58
CA SER A 64 -5.43 17.74 3.57
C SER A 64 -6.48 18.65 2.94
N GLN A 65 -6.29 19.07 1.68
CA GLN A 65 -7.26 19.88 0.94
C GLN A 65 -8.45 19.04 0.44
N VAL A 66 -8.33 17.71 0.44
CA VAL A 66 -9.42 16.80 0.07
C VAL A 66 -10.31 16.55 1.29
N VAL A 67 -11.32 17.42 1.48
CA VAL A 67 -12.21 17.39 2.65
C VAL A 67 -13.54 16.66 2.40
N SER A 68 -13.79 16.22 1.17
CA SER A 68 -15.06 15.61 0.76
C SER A 68 -14.89 14.72 -0.47
N LEU A 69 -15.78 13.73 -0.62
CA LEU A 69 -15.76 12.78 -1.72
C LEU A 69 -15.96 13.47 -3.08
N ARG A 70 -16.65 14.63 -3.08
CA ARG A 70 -16.89 15.46 -4.26
C ARG A 70 -15.60 15.99 -4.91
N TYR A 71 -14.52 16.14 -4.13
CA TYR A 71 -13.22 16.54 -4.66
C TYR A 71 -12.48 15.37 -5.31
N LEU A 72 -12.85 14.13 -4.97
CA LEU A 72 -12.27 12.92 -5.56
C LEU A 72 -13.00 12.47 -6.83
N LEU A 73 -14.31 12.70 -6.86
CA LEU A 73 -15.20 12.44 -7.99
C LEU A 73 -15.96 13.74 -8.27
N PRO A 74 -15.43 14.62 -9.16
CA PRO A 74 -16.10 15.87 -9.49
C PRO A 74 -17.40 15.54 -10.24
N VAL A 75 -18.50 15.43 -9.50
CA VAL A 75 -19.84 15.24 -10.05
C VAL A 75 -20.51 16.60 -10.11
N GLY A 76 -20.61 17.18 -11.32
CA GLY A 76 -21.30 18.45 -11.59
C GLY A 76 -20.36 19.61 -11.95
N SER A 77 -20.93 20.62 -12.60
CA SER A 77 -20.25 21.86 -13.03
C SER A 77 -19.77 22.74 -11.87
N ASP A 78 -20.45 22.65 -10.73
CA ASP A 78 -20.31 23.58 -9.59
C ASP A 78 -19.02 23.34 -8.79
N VAL A 79 -18.41 22.16 -8.94
CA VAL A 79 -17.13 21.81 -8.31
C VAL A 79 -16.04 22.76 -8.81
N THR A 80 -16.04 23.10 -10.10
CA THR A 80 -15.10 24.04 -10.72
C THR A 80 -15.19 25.46 -10.17
N GLU A 81 -16.39 25.90 -9.78
CA GLU A 81 -16.63 27.25 -9.26
C GLU A 81 -16.19 27.40 -7.79
N ASP A 82 -16.38 26.37 -6.97
CA ASP A 82 -15.90 26.38 -5.57
C ASP A 82 -14.36 26.37 -5.47
N HIS A 83 -13.66 25.85 -6.49
CA HIS A 83 -12.19 25.86 -6.56
C HIS A 83 -11.64 27.26 -6.89
N ALA A 84 -12.42 28.10 -7.58
CA ALA A 84 -12.00 29.44 -7.97
C ALA A 84 -11.88 30.39 -6.77
N TRP A 85 -12.61 30.14 -5.68
CA TRP A 85 -12.72 31.08 -4.55
C TRP A 85 -11.56 31.00 -3.54
N MET A 86 -10.82 29.88 -3.48
CA MET A 86 -9.59 29.76 -2.67
C MET A 86 -8.32 30.07 -3.48
N GLY A 87 -8.42 30.36 -4.78
CA GLY A 87 -7.26 30.64 -5.63
C GLY A 87 -6.30 29.45 -5.83
N VAL A 88 -6.61 28.27 -5.29
CA VAL A 88 -5.81 27.05 -5.44
C VAL A 88 -6.76 25.91 -5.86
N PRO A 89 -6.78 25.51 -7.13
CA PRO A 89 -7.56 24.36 -7.57
C PRO A 89 -7.01 23.09 -6.91
N VAL A 90 -7.89 22.25 -6.34
CA VAL A 90 -7.54 20.88 -5.95
C VAL A 90 -6.93 20.20 -7.17
N SER A 91 -5.65 19.94 -7.07
CA SER A 91 -4.84 19.35 -8.11
C SER A 91 -5.02 17.84 -8.11
N PHE A 92 -4.70 17.21 -9.24
CA PHE A 92 -4.67 15.75 -9.31
C PHE A 92 -3.73 15.14 -8.25
N ALA A 93 -2.64 15.84 -7.90
CA ALA A 93 -1.72 15.39 -6.86
C ALA A 93 -2.37 15.28 -5.47
N ASP A 94 -3.39 16.09 -5.17
CA ASP A 94 -4.07 16.08 -3.87
C ASP A 94 -4.94 14.83 -3.68
N VAL A 95 -5.51 14.32 -4.78
CA VAL A 95 -6.39 13.13 -4.78
C VAL A 95 -5.61 11.82 -4.95
N CYS A 96 -4.38 11.88 -5.46
CA CYS A 96 -3.53 10.72 -5.69
C CYS A 96 -3.39 9.76 -4.48
N PRO A 97 -3.22 10.21 -3.22
CA PRO A 97 -3.15 9.31 -2.07
C PRO A 97 -4.34 8.37 -1.92
N TYR A 98 -5.53 8.82 -2.32
CA TYR A 98 -6.75 8.02 -2.24
C TYR A 98 -6.77 6.91 -3.28
N TYR A 99 -6.38 7.22 -4.52
CA TYR A 99 -6.23 6.20 -5.55
C TYR A 99 -5.11 5.22 -5.20
N GLY A 100 -3.97 5.72 -4.71
CA GLY A 100 -2.86 4.90 -4.23
C GLY A 100 -3.29 3.94 -3.13
N ALA A 101 -3.93 4.45 -2.07
CA ALA A 101 -4.41 3.64 -0.95
C ALA A 101 -5.43 2.59 -1.40
N THR A 102 -6.35 2.93 -2.31
CA THR A 102 -7.32 1.98 -2.85
C THR A 102 -6.64 0.86 -3.63
N CYS A 103 -5.66 1.16 -4.48
CA CYS A 103 -4.88 0.13 -5.18
C CYS A 103 -4.20 -0.83 -4.19
N PHE A 104 -3.59 -0.30 -3.13
CA PHE A 104 -2.97 -1.10 -2.07
C PHE A 104 -3.99 -1.97 -1.32
N MET A 105 -5.15 -1.42 -0.95
CA MET A 105 -6.20 -2.16 -0.25
C MET A 105 -6.75 -3.32 -1.09
N VAL A 106 -7.01 -3.08 -2.37
CA VAL A 106 -7.54 -4.10 -3.29
C VAL A 106 -6.50 -5.19 -3.54
N ALA A 107 -5.24 -4.83 -3.79
CA ALA A 107 -4.16 -5.81 -3.98
C ALA A 107 -4.00 -6.72 -2.75
N ASN A 108 -4.06 -6.14 -1.53
CA ASN A 108 -3.98 -6.93 -0.30
C ASN A 108 -5.20 -7.80 -0.06
N LEU A 109 -6.41 -7.36 -0.44
CA LEU A 109 -7.61 -8.19 -0.37
C LEU A 109 -7.49 -9.40 -1.30
N VAL A 110 -7.06 -9.19 -2.54
CA VAL A 110 -6.88 -10.30 -3.51
C VAL A 110 -5.81 -11.28 -3.02
N ASN A 111 -4.71 -10.79 -2.45
CA ASN A 111 -3.69 -11.64 -1.84
C ASN A 111 -4.24 -12.42 -0.63
N LEU A 112 -5.08 -11.81 0.21
CA LEU A 112 -5.66 -12.50 1.36
C LEU A 112 -6.60 -13.63 0.92
N ILE A 113 -7.41 -13.38 -0.11
CA ILE A 113 -8.29 -14.39 -0.69
C ILE A 113 -7.49 -15.57 -1.24
N SER A 114 -6.34 -15.32 -1.88
CA SER A 114 -5.52 -16.40 -2.47
C SER A 114 -4.87 -17.33 -1.45
N VAL A 115 -4.65 -16.85 -0.22
CA VAL A 115 -4.03 -17.64 0.86
C VAL A 115 -5.04 -18.14 1.88
N TRP A 116 -6.33 -17.92 1.67
CA TRP A 116 -7.36 -18.18 2.68
C TRP A 116 -7.45 -19.64 3.14
N ASP A 117 -7.15 -20.56 2.23
CA ASP A 117 -7.19 -22.01 2.44
C ASP A 117 -5.87 -22.59 2.98
N LEU A 118 -4.84 -21.75 3.18
CA LEU A 118 -3.57 -22.20 3.74
C LEU A 118 -3.70 -22.54 5.23
N PRO A 119 -2.87 -23.46 5.75
CA PRO A 119 -2.91 -23.87 7.14
C PRO A 119 -2.62 -22.70 8.10
N LYS A 120 -3.52 -22.50 9.08
CA LYS A 120 -3.52 -21.36 10.03
C LYS A 120 -2.89 -21.72 11.38
N ASN A 121 -2.38 -22.94 11.50
CA ASN A 121 -1.91 -23.55 12.74
C ASN A 121 -0.56 -23.00 13.24
N ARG A 122 0.18 -22.26 12.41
CA ARG A 122 1.47 -21.64 12.77
C ARG A 122 1.39 -20.13 12.58
N LEU A 123 1.90 -19.36 13.55
CA LEU A 123 1.97 -17.89 13.48
C LEU A 123 2.90 -17.40 12.37
N VAL A 124 4.03 -18.07 12.18
CA VAL A 124 4.93 -17.84 11.04
C VAL A 124 4.41 -18.68 9.87
N SER A 125 3.45 -18.12 9.13
CA SER A 125 2.89 -18.73 7.92
C SER A 125 2.50 -17.65 6.90
N PRO A 126 2.43 -18.01 5.60
CA PRO A 126 2.03 -17.06 4.57
C PRO A 126 0.66 -16.43 4.84
N PHE A 127 -0.27 -17.20 5.41
CA PHE A 127 -1.60 -16.72 5.78
C PHE A 127 -1.53 -15.52 6.74
N TRP A 128 -0.77 -15.64 7.83
CA TRP A 128 -0.66 -14.57 8.82
C TRP A 128 0.14 -13.37 8.28
N GLY A 129 1.18 -13.61 7.49
CA GLY A 129 1.94 -12.54 6.83
C GLY A 129 1.03 -11.66 5.96
N VAL A 130 0.24 -12.28 5.07
CA VAL A 130 -0.72 -11.57 4.21
C VAL A 130 -1.86 -10.94 5.02
N THR A 131 -2.36 -11.63 6.05
CA THR A 131 -3.42 -11.10 6.93
C THR A 131 -2.97 -9.82 7.63
N PHE A 132 -1.74 -9.77 8.14
CA PHE A 132 -1.20 -8.56 8.76
C PHE A 132 -1.01 -7.42 7.75
N PHE A 133 -0.56 -7.72 6.53
CA PHE A 133 -0.52 -6.72 5.46
C PHE A 133 -1.91 -6.19 5.10
N PHE A 134 -2.90 -7.07 5.01
CA PHE A 134 -4.30 -6.69 4.78
C PHE A 134 -4.83 -5.78 5.89
N LEU A 135 -4.69 -6.20 7.16
CA LEU A 135 -5.15 -5.41 8.31
C LEU A 135 -4.46 -4.05 8.36
N GLY A 136 -3.16 -4.00 8.08
CA GLY A 136 -2.39 -2.76 8.03
C GLY A 136 -2.88 -1.82 6.93
N ALA A 137 -2.98 -2.33 5.70
CA ALA A 137 -3.42 -1.56 4.54
C ALA A 137 -4.86 -1.04 4.69
N TRP A 138 -5.77 -1.86 5.23
CA TRP A 138 -7.16 -1.46 5.44
C TRP A 138 -7.34 -0.51 6.64
N SER A 139 -6.55 -0.67 7.71
CA SER A 139 -6.60 0.28 8.85
C SER A 139 -6.11 1.67 8.43
N ILE A 140 -5.04 1.74 7.64
CA ILE A 140 -4.53 3.02 7.12
C ILE A 140 -5.45 3.54 5.99
N GLY A 141 -5.70 2.75 4.96
CA GLY A 141 -6.49 3.19 3.82
C GLY A 141 -7.95 3.50 4.18
N ALA A 142 -8.68 2.53 4.72
CA ALA A 142 -10.11 2.67 4.95
C ALA A 142 -10.41 3.61 6.12
N LEU A 143 -9.75 3.45 7.26
CA LEU A 143 -10.15 4.16 8.49
C LEU A 143 -9.48 5.52 8.63
N THR A 144 -8.25 5.66 8.14
CA THR A 144 -7.48 6.91 8.29
C THR A 144 -7.68 7.85 7.11
N LEU A 145 -7.75 7.31 5.88
CA LEU A 145 -7.84 8.13 4.67
C LEU A 145 -9.31 8.29 4.22
N TRP A 146 -10.00 7.18 3.96
CA TRP A 146 -11.38 7.21 3.47
C TRP A 146 -12.42 7.55 4.56
N GLY A 147 -12.23 7.08 5.78
CA GLY A 147 -13.16 7.25 6.90
C GLY A 147 -13.53 8.72 7.17
N PRO A 148 -12.55 9.64 7.33
CA PRO A 148 -12.85 11.05 7.53
C PRO A 148 -13.64 11.68 6.40
N ILE A 149 -13.35 11.31 5.14
CA ILE A 149 -14.09 11.82 3.98
C ILE A 149 -15.54 11.31 3.93
N ILE A 150 -15.76 10.05 4.31
CA ILE A 150 -17.09 9.43 4.26
C ILE A 150 -17.96 9.92 5.43
N VAL A 151 -17.40 9.99 6.63
CA VAL A 151 -18.16 10.29 7.86
C VAL A 151 -18.28 11.80 8.10
N CYS A 152 -17.26 12.57 7.74
CA CYS A 152 -17.16 14.00 7.99
C CYS A 152 -17.01 14.82 6.70
N GLY A 153 -17.42 14.26 5.55
CA GLY A 153 -17.35 14.96 4.27
C GLY A 153 -18.23 16.22 4.28
N PHE A 154 -17.60 17.38 4.24
CA PHE A 154 -18.33 18.65 4.14
C PHE A 154 -18.92 18.82 2.74
N SER A 155 -20.05 19.52 2.64
CA SER A 155 -20.68 19.81 1.34
C SER A 155 -19.86 20.82 0.53
N HIS A 156 -19.20 21.75 1.24
CA HIS A 156 -18.32 22.79 0.70
C HIS A 156 -17.08 22.96 1.58
N VAL A 157 -15.90 23.25 1.00
CA VAL A 157 -14.69 23.57 1.79
C VAL A 157 -14.87 24.80 2.67
N LYS A 158 -15.82 25.69 2.35
CA LYS A 158 -16.14 26.88 3.17
C LYS A 158 -16.60 26.54 4.58
N ASP A 159 -17.16 25.34 4.77
CA ASP A 159 -17.60 24.83 6.07
C ASP A 159 -16.45 24.16 6.84
N PHE A 160 -15.27 24.03 6.22
CA PHE A 160 -14.09 23.44 6.82
C PHE A 160 -13.31 24.49 7.60
N GLU A 161 -13.46 24.46 8.93
CA GLU A 161 -12.58 25.22 9.82
C GLU A 161 -11.30 24.42 10.12
N PRO A 162 -10.09 24.89 9.78
CA PRO A 162 -8.84 24.14 9.97
C PRO A 162 -8.55 23.75 11.44
N PHE A 163 -9.03 24.56 12.38
CA PHE A 163 -8.85 24.35 13.83
C PHE A 163 -10.14 23.91 14.55
N GLY A 164 -11.27 23.90 13.85
CA GLY A 164 -12.60 23.52 14.35
C GLY A 164 -13.12 22.20 13.78
N SER A 165 -12.58 21.76 12.63
CA SER A 165 -13.07 20.58 11.91
C SER A 165 -12.79 19.29 12.68
N PRO A 166 -13.80 18.42 12.88
CA PRO A 166 -13.66 17.18 13.62
C PRO A 166 -12.57 16.26 13.05
N SER A 167 -12.35 16.30 11.73
CA SER A 167 -11.37 15.50 11.00
C SER A 167 -9.91 15.76 11.42
N TYR A 168 -9.56 16.96 11.89
CA TYR A 168 -8.23 17.27 12.43
C TYR A 168 -8.08 16.95 13.93
N ARG A 169 -9.18 16.74 14.65
CA ARG A 169 -9.20 16.52 16.11
C ARG A 169 -9.28 15.04 16.50
N TRP A 170 -9.42 14.14 15.54
CA TRP A 170 -9.57 12.72 15.85
C TRP A 170 -8.22 12.07 16.13
N THR A 171 -7.85 12.04 17.41
CA THR A 171 -6.76 11.21 17.96
C THR A 171 -6.80 9.78 17.42
N TRP A 172 -8.01 9.25 17.16
CA TRP A 172 -8.23 7.95 16.52
C TRP A 172 -7.49 7.76 15.19
N ILE A 173 -7.39 8.79 14.34
CA ILE A 173 -6.67 8.72 13.05
C ILE A 173 -5.20 8.38 13.28
N HIS A 174 -4.57 9.01 14.27
CA HIS A 174 -3.18 8.70 14.64
C HIS A 174 -3.05 7.29 15.22
N VAL A 175 -3.99 6.87 16.06
CA VAL A 175 -4.02 5.51 16.61
C VAL A 175 -4.12 4.47 15.49
N MET A 176 -5.02 4.66 14.52
CA MET A 176 -5.17 3.72 13.40
C MET A 176 -3.98 3.72 12.44
N ARG A 177 -3.31 4.86 12.25
CA ARG A 177 -2.02 4.90 11.54
C ARG A 177 -0.97 4.06 12.23
N VAL A 178 -0.83 4.20 13.55
CA VAL A 178 0.15 3.45 14.35
C VAL A 178 -0.18 1.96 14.33
N MET A 179 -1.43 1.58 14.64
CA MET A 179 -1.87 0.19 14.60
C MET A 179 -1.66 -0.44 13.22
N GLY A 180 -2.05 0.28 12.16
CA GLY A 180 -1.85 -0.19 10.80
C GLY A 180 -0.38 -0.35 10.44
N SER A 181 0.48 0.59 10.86
CA SER A 181 1.93 0.51 10.64
C SER A 181 2.55 -0.68 11.36
N ILE A 182 2.13 -0.94 12.61
CA ILE A 182 2.56 -2.12 13.37
C ILE A 182 2.14 -3.39 12.63
N ALA A 183 0.90 -3.47 12.16
CA ALA A 183 0.44 -4.63 11.39
C ALA A 183 1.26 -4.83 10.11
N LEU A 184 1.54 -3.78 9.33
CA LEU A 184 2.42 -3.87 8.15
C LEU A 184 3.82 -4.40 8.50
N ILE A 185 4.41 -3.90 9.60
CA ILE A 185 5.73 -4.35 10.08
C ILE A 185 5.67 -5.81 10.50
N CYS A 186 4.66 -6.23 11.26
CA CYS A 186 4.47 -7.63 11.64
C CYS A 186 4.36 -8.54 10.41
N GLY A 187 3.59 -8.13 9.39
CA GLY A 187 3.50 -8.84 8.12
C GLY A 187 4.87 -9.00 7.44
N ALA A 188 5.63 -7.90 7.34
CA ALA A 188 6.97 -7.91 6.77
C ALA A 188 7.94 -8.81 7.56
N VAL A 189 7.88 -8.80 8.89
CA VAL A 189 8.69 -9.68 9.75
C VAL A 189 8.34 -11.15 9.53
N VAL A 190 7.05 -11.51 9.45
CA VAL A 190 6.63 -12.89 9.17
C VAL A 190 7.19 -13.37 7.84
N PHE A 191 7.14 -12.55 6.78
CA PHE A 191 7.75 -12.92 5.50
C PHE A 191 9.27 -12.98 5.55
N GLY A 192 9.94 -12.05 6.24
CA GLY A 192 11.39 -12.10 6.43
C GLY A 192 11.88 -13.34 7.19
N LEU A 193 11.05 -13.88 8.10
CA LEU A 193 11.29 -15.15 8.78
C LEU A 193 11.01 -16.37 7.88
N LEU A 194 10.03 -16.27 6.98
CA LEU A 194 9.72 -17.36 6.03
C LEU A 194 10.78 -17.49 4.93
N ASP A 195 11.38 -16.38 4.50
CA ASP A 195 12.43 -16.34 3.48
C ASP A 195 13.83 -16.62 4.06
N ASP A 196 13.93 -16.97 5.35
CA ASP A 196 15.19 -17.18 6.11
C ASP A 196 16.18 -15.99 6.06
N PHE A 197 15.76 -14.83 5.55
CA PHE A 197 16.58 -13.62 5.47
C PHE A 197 16.91 -13.04 6.86
N LEU A 198 16.04 -13.28 7.85
CA LEU A 198 16.22 -12.87 9.25
C LEU A 198 16.71 -14.01 10.17
N SER A 199 16.88 -15.21 9.64
CA SER A 199 17.41 -16.35 10.39
C SER A 199 18.91 -16.14 10.60
N LEU A 200 19.31 -15.77 11.84
CA LEU A 200 20.72 -15.67 12.25
C LEU A 200 21.50 -17.00 12.17
N HIS A 201 20.79 -18.09 11.87
CA HIS A 201 21.37 -19.38 11.58
C HIS A 201 21.26 -19.63 10.08
N PRO A 202 22.36 -19.76 9.32
CA PRO A 202 22.30 -20.24 7.96
C PRO A 202 21.72 -21.64 8.01
N SER A 203 20.48 -21.80 7.53
CA SER A 203 19.90 -23.11 7.33
C SER A 203 20.77 -23.83 6.30
N ALA A 204 21.41 -24.92 6.71
CA ALA A 204 22.16 -25.82 5.87
C ALA A 204 21.24 -26.54 4.86
N ARG A 205 20.62 -25.79 3.94
CA ARG A 205 20.02 -26.33 2.72
C ARG A 205 21.08 -26.32 1.64
N GLU A 206 22.05 -27.21 1.81
CA GLU A 206 22.80 -27.75 0.68
C GLU A 206 21.87 -28.62 -0.19
N GLU A 207 22.13 -28.57 -1.50
CA GLU A 207 21.72 -29.44 -2.63
C GLU A 207 20.99 -30.78 -2.34
N PRO A 208 20.05 -31.23 -3.23
CA PRO A 208 20.47 -31.74 -4.54
C PRO A 208 19.46 -31.53 -5.68
N VAL A 209 19.66 -30.48 -6.48
CA VAL A 209 19.15 -30.44 -7.87
C VAL A 209 20.07 -31.25 -8.80
N ARG A 210 21.32 -31.52 -8.42
CA ARG A 210 22.27 -32.37 -9.17
C ARG A 210 21.94 -33.88 -9.16
N ALA A 211 21.15 -34.37 -8.22
CA ALA A 211 20.77 -35.79 -8.16
C ALA A 211 19.67 -36.18 -9.17
N ARG A 212 18.88 -35.22 -9.68
CA ARG A 212 17.87 -35.51 -10.71
C ARG A 212 18.44 -35.52 -12.13
N ALA A 213 19.43 -34.68 -12.43
CA ALA A 213 20.08 -34.66 -13.74
C ALA A 213 20.94 -35.91 -14.03
N SER A 214 21.29 -36.68 -13.00
CA SER A 214 22.07 -37.93 -13.13
C SER A 214 21.21 -39.19 -13.29
N ILE A 215 19.88 -39.10 -13.14
CA ILE A 215 18.96 -40.24 -13.28
C ILE A 215 18.28 -40.27 -14.67
N GLU A 216 18.17 -39.13 -15.36
CA GLU A 216 17.53 -39.04 -16.69
C GLU A 216 18.45 -39.31 -17.89
N MET A 217 19.73 -39.61 -17.68
CA MET A 217 20.66 -39.99 -18.75
C MET A 217 21.02 -41.49 -18.75
N ALA A 218 20.10 -42.35 -18.30
CA ALA A 218 20.21 -43.78 -18.58
C ALA A 218 19.75 -44.04 -20.04
N PRO A 219 20.63 -44.51 -20.94
CA PRO A 219 20.24 -44.79 -22.31
C PRO A 219 19.25 -45.97 -22.33
N LEU A 220 18.11 -45.76 -22.98
CA LEU A 220 17.24 -46.84 -23.47
C LEU A 220 18.03 -47.62 -24.53
N SER A 221 18.79 -48.64 -24.11
CA SER A 221 19.22 -49.71 -24.99
C SER A 221 18.32 -50.93 -24.77
N ASP A 222 17.83 -51.43 -25.90
CA ASP A 222 17.37 -52.79 -26.15
C ASP A 222 16.02 -53.24 -25.55
N ALA A 223 14.95 -53.00 -26.32
CA ALA A 223 13.85 -53.95 -26.54
C ALA A 223 13.17 -53.66 -27.89
#